data_AF-A0A7X8WCB2-F1
#
_entry.id   AF-A0A7X8WCB2-F1
#
_cell.length_a   1.000
_cell.length_b   1.000
_cell.length_c   1.000
_cell.angle_alpha   90.00
_cell.angle_beta   90.00
_cell.angle_gamma   90.00
#
_symmetry.space_group_name_H-M   'P 1'
#
loop_
_entity.id
_entity.type
_entity.pdbx_description
1 polymer ?
#
loop_
_entity_poly.entity_id
_entity_poly.type
_entity_poly.pdbx_seq_one_letter_code
_entity_poly.pdbx_strand_id
1 'polypeptide(L)'
;MTLTFNIEYRTNWGEVVKVWGSIPELGDNNPMNAIPLNTIDGVKWTLTIETDSIPSDKKINYAYCIYSKEELIRNEWNGIDRCLYLSSRDQQHYILSDCWKLLPENASYFSSAFTNSFLAPKQMDKKPRAYAKGLIIKTYAPELNSRYAVGVIGNQKSLGNWNTEQVKLLSNIHFPEWQIELNANQLTFPIEYKFVLYDRIEAKIVGWENSHNRYIPNPKLKNNETFIVGDQYATFNLAPWRGTGVAIPVFSLKSESSYGVGDFGDLKKIVDWAKVTKQKVIQILPINDTAITHTWTDSYPYNSISIYAFHPMYVDLNQLPELKNKTQQNKFKKKQKELNKLLSVDYEEVNKTKLDYLKLLFTQEGKKVLQSKSYLSFFDDNKEWLQPYAVFSHLRNTYGTADFRNWPKYNKYEETFIKEFYDPSSDSYKEVSLYCFIQYILHEQLISARNYAHSQGIVLKGDIPIGISKNSVEAWKEDYYFHINGQAGAPPDAFSKNGQNWGFPTYNWDVMEKDGYKWWVKRFQKMAEYFDAYRIDHILGFFRIWEIPMNAVHGLLGQFSPALPMSREEIESYGLPFKEEFYTTPFIHEYFLEQLFGPYVNEVKD
;
A
#
# COMPACT_ATOMS: atom_id res chain seq x y z
N MET A 1 14.64 -20.04 26.59
CA MET A 1 15.15 -18.63 26.53
C MET A 1 14.22 -17.76 27.37
N THR A 2 14.70 -16.68 27.98
CA THR A 2 13.84 -15.81 28.81
C THR A 2 13.77 -14.39 28.22
N LEU A 3 12.58 -13.81 28.16
CA LEU A 3 12.35 -12.43 27.72
C LEU A 3 11.65 -11.67 28.84
N THR A 4 12.23 -10.55 29.28
CA THR A 4 11.59 -9.63 30.22
C THR A 4 11.32 -8.31 29.52
N PHE A 5 10.05 -8.00 29.31
CA PHE A 5 9.58 -6.74 28.76
C PHE A 5 9.37 -5.74 29.90
N ASN A 6 9.96 -4.55 29.81
CA ASN A 6 9.70 -3.44 30.71
C ASN A 6 9.35 -2.21 29.90
N ILE A 7 8.25 -1.54 30.25
CA ILE A 7 7.83 -0.30 29.61
C ILE A 7 7.28 0.68 30.65
N GLU A 8 7.61 1.95 30.49
CA GLU A 8 6.99 3.04 31.25
C GLU A 8 5.83 3.63 30.43
N TYR A 9 4.60 3.43 30.92
CA TYR A 9 3.37 3.96 30.34
C TYR A 9 2.33 4.20 31.44
N ARG A 10 1.87 5.43 31.59
CA ARG A 10 0.83 5.77 32.57
C ARG A 10 -0.55 5.42 32.02
N THR A 11 -1.23 4.46 32.65
CA THR A 11 -2.60 4.08 32.29
C THR A 11 -3.65 4.83 33.12
N ASN A 12 -4.89 4.86 32.62
CA ASN A 12 -6.05 5.21 33.42
C ASN A 12 -6.55 3.99 34.21
N TRP A 13 -7.44 4.22 35.18
CA TRP A 13 -8.06 3.12 35.92
C TRP A 13 -8.88 2.21 34.98
N GLY A 14 -8.63 0.90 35.05
CA GLY A 14 -9.25 -0.10 34.17
C GLY A 14 -8.51 -0.38 32.86
N GLU A 15 -7.44 0.38 32.56
CA GLU A 15 -6.59 0.13 31.40
C GLU A 15 -5.39 -0.77 31.75
N VAL A 16 -5.01 -1.64 30.81
CA VAL A 16 -3.89 -2.58 30.95
C VAL A 16 -2.98 -2.49 29.72
N VAL A 17 -1.67 -2.42 29.95
CA VAL A 17 -0.66 -2.55 28.90
C VAL A 17 -0.52 -4.03 28.55
N LYS A 18 -0.64 -4.37 27.26
CA LYS A 18 -0.38 -5.71 26.74
C LYS A 18 0.73 -5.69 25.69
N VAL A 19 1.36 -6.83 25.47
CA VAL A 19 2.35 -7.06 24.41
C VAL A 19 1.92 -8.22 23.53
N TRP A 20 2.13 -8.10 22.23
CA TRP A 20 1.92 -9.15 21.24
C TRP A 20 3.08 -9.18 20.25
N GLY A 21 3.24 -10.27 19.49
CA GLY A 21 4.42 -10.46 18.65
C GLY A 21 4.48 -11.80 17.95
N SER A 22 5.61 -12.05 17.29
CA SER A 22 5.76 -13.09 16.27
C SER A 22 5.96 -14.52 16.78
N ILE A 23 6.00 -14.73 18.09
CA ILE A 23 6.15 -16.06 18.71
C ILE A 23 4.82 -16.49 19.37
N PRO A 24 4.60 -17.79 19.59
CA PRO A 24 3.37 -18.30 20.18
C PRO A 24 3.05 -17.68 21.54
N GLU A 25 4.06 -17.49 22.38
CA GLU A 25 3.94 -16.89 23.72
C GLU A 25 3.59 -15.40 23.67
N LEU A 26 3.65 -14.78 22.49
CA LEU A 26 3.21 -13.40 22.22
C LEU A 26 2.01 -13.36 21.25
N GLY A 27 1.37 -14.49 20.96
CA GLY A 27 0.12 -14.54 20.21
C GLY A 27 0.24 -14.58 18.69
N ASP A 28 1.38 -14.98 18.13
CA ASP A 28 1.57 -15.26 16.68
C ASP A 28 1.13 -14.11 15.75
N ASN A 29 1.58 -12.89 16.05
CA ASN A 29 1.24 -11.64 15.35
C ASN A 29 -0.26 -11.30 15.37
N ASN A 30 -1.02 -11.82 16.33
CA ASN A 30 -2.42 -11.46 16.53
C ASN A 30 -2.59 -10.57 17.78
N PRO A 31 -2.90 -9.27 17.62
CA PRO A 31 -3.15 -8.37 18.74
C PRO A 31 -4.26 -8.84 19.68
N MET A 32 -5.25 -9.60 19.19
CA MET A 32 -6.31 -10.16 20.03
C MET A 32 -5.79 -11.18 21.05
N ASN A 33 -4.63 -11.78 20.77
CA ASN A 33 -3.94 -12.71 21.64
C ASN A 33 -2.85 -12.02 22.50
N ALA A 34 -2.87 -10.68 22.61
CA ALA A 34 -1.90 -9.93 23.38
C ALA A 34 -1.91 -10.32 24.87
N ILE A 35 -0.71 -10.41 25.45
CA ILE A 35 -0.46 -10.85 26.83
C ILE A 35 -0.35 -9.64 27.76
N PRO A 36 -1.07 -9.60 28.89
CA PRO A 36 -1.01 -8.48 29.82
C PRO A 36 0.33 -8.40 30.56
N LEU A 37 0.81 -7.18 30.75
CA LEU A 37 1.92 -6.87 31.64
C LEU A 37 1.39 -6.64 33.07
N ASN A 38 2.27 -6.79 34.05
CA ASN A 38 1.99 -6.51 35.45
C ASN A 38 2.50 -5.11 35.85
N THR A 39 1.78 -4.43 36.72
CA THR A 39 2.22 -3.15 37.31
C THR A 39 1.88 -3.09 38.80
N ILE A 40 2.61 -2.25 39.54
CA ILE A 40 2.34 -1.94 40.95
C ILE A 40 1.92 -0.48 41.16
N ASP A 41 2.17 0.39 40.19
CA ASP A 41 2.02 1.84 40.29
C ASP A 41 1.20 2.45 39.13
N GLY A 42 0.78 1.63 38.16
CA GLY A 42 0.07 2.09 36.95
C GLY A 42 0.97 2.83 35.96
N VAL A 43 2.29 2.81 36.16
CA VAL A 43 3.27 3.53 35.32
C VAL A 43 4.32 2.57 34.79
N LYS A 44 4.90 1.71 35.63
CA LYS A 44 5.91 0.74 35.25
C LYS A 44 5.27 -0.61 35.04
N TRP A 45 5.41 -1.13 33.83
CA TRP A 45 4.80 -2.38 33.42
C TRP A 45 5.89 -3.39 33.09
N THR A 46 5.73 -4.62 33.57
CA THR A 46 6.69 -5.70 33.36
C THR A 46 6.01 -7.03 33.05
N LEU A 47 6.61 -7.80 32.14
CA LEU A 47 6.24 -9.19 31.87
C LEU A 47 7.52 -9.98 31.65
N THR A 48 7.62 -11.15 32.27
CA THR A 48 8.67 -12.12 31.97
C THR A 48 8.03 -13.37 31.39
N ILE A 49 8.54 -13.81 30.24
CA ILE A 49 8.12 -15.06 29.59
C ILE A 49 9.34 -15.96 29.36
N GLU A 50 9.10 -17.26 29.46
CA GLU A 50 10.03 -18.29 29.03
C GLU A 50 9.51 -18.88 27.73
N THR A 51 10.40 -19.05 26.76
CA THR A 51 10.06 -19.58 25.44
C THR A 51 11.16 -20.48 24.92
N ASP A 52 10.75 -21.59 24.32
CA ASP A 52 11.61 -22.49 23.53
C ASP A 52 11.37 -22.30 22.01
N SER A 53 10.42 -21.44 21.65
CA SER A 53 9.98 -21.12 20.29
C SER A 53 10.93 -20.11 19.64
N ILE A 54 12.16 -20.54 19.31
CA ILE A 54 13.17 -19.68 18.66
C ILE A 54 12.93 -19.66 17.14
N PRO A 55 12.61 -18.50 16.53
CA PRO A 55 12.40 -18.41 15.09
C PRO A 55 13.68 -18.75 14.29
N SER A 56 13.51 -19.34 13.12
CA SER A 56 14.63 -19.79 12.27
C SER A 56 15.53 -18.65 11.79
N ASP A 57 14.95 -17.46 11.58
CA ASP A 57 15.66 -16.23 11.23
C ASP A 57 16.24 -15.49 12.44
N LYS A 58 16.01 -16.01 13.65
CA LYS A 58 16.46 -15.47 14.93
C LYS A 58 15.96 -14.04 15.20
N LYS A 59 14.76 -13.71 14.72
CA LYS A 59 14.09 -12.43 14.98
C LYS A 59 12.80 -12.63 15.75
N ILE A 60 12.55 -11.76 16.72
CA ILE A 60 11.25 -11.66 17.38
C ILE A 60 10.73 -10.25 17.15
N ASN A 61 9.61 -10.15 16.45
CA ASN A 61 8.89 -8.88 16.29
C ASN A 61 7.84 -8.77 17.39
N TYR A 62 7.63 -7.57 17.93
CA TYR A 62 6.63 -7.33 18.97
C TYR A 62 6.15 -5.87 18.98
N ALA A 63 5.00 -5.63 19.61
CA ALA A 63 4.43 -4.31 19.82
C ALA A 63 3.58 -4.26 21.09
N TYR A 64 3.42 -3.06 21.64
CA TYR A 64 2.54 -2.81 22.77
C TYR A 64 1.17 -2.28 22.35
N CYS A 65 0.15 -2.59 23.14
CA CYS A 65 -1.21 -2.11 22.97
C CYS A 65 -1.88 -1.88 24.33
N ILE A 66 -2.94 -1.06 24.35
CA ILE A 66 -3.72 -0.77 25.56
C ILE A 66 -5.11 -1.35 25.41
N TYR A 67 -5.53 -2.07 26.43
CA TYR A 67 -6.87 -2.64 26.55
C TYR A 67 -7.65 -1.99 27.69
N SER A 68 -8.95 -1.84 27.52
CA SER A 68 -9.90 -1.50 28.59
C SER A 68 -11.11 -2.42 28.47
N LYS A 69 -11.50 -3.11 29.54
CA LYS A 69 -12.63 -4.05 29.56
C LYS A 69 -12.64 -5.03 28.35
N GLU A 70 -11.47 -5.60 28.05
CA GLU A 70 -11.23 -6.53 26.92
C GLU A 70 -11.27 -5.91 25.51
N GLU A 71 -11.58 -4.63 25.38
CA GLU A 71 -11.52 -3.92 24.10
C GLU A 71 -10.14 -3.29 23.88
N LEU A 72 -9.63 -3.42 22.66
CA LEU A 72 -8.41 -2.73 22.22
C LEU A 72 -8.72 -1.26 21.98
N ILE A 73 -8.16 -0.38 22.81
CA ILE A 73 -8.42 1.07 22.73
C ILE A 73 -7.27 1.88 22.12
N ARG A 74 -6.05 1.32 22.10
CA ARG A 74 -4.87 2.01 21.53
C ARG A 74 -3.79 1.02 21.11
N ASN A 75 -3.13 1.30 20.00
CA ASN A 75 -1.92 0.60 19.55
C ASN A 75 -0.73 1.56 19.51
N GLU A 76 0.47 1.02 19.70
CA GLU A 76 1.69 1.71 19.30
C GLU A 76 1.68 2.03 17.81
N TRP A 77 2.42 3.08 17.43
CA TRP A 77 2.68 3.30 16.01
C TRP A 77 3.48 2.14 15.42
N ASN A 78 2.90 1.47 14.44
CA ASN A 78 3.38 0.24 13.81
C ASN A 78 3.99 0.47 12.41
N GLY A 79 4.44 1.70 12.10
CA GLY A 79 5.08 1.97 10.81
C GLY A 79 6.37 1.18 10.60
N ILE A 80 7.02 0.75 11.70
CA ILE A 80 8.09 -0.25 11.73
C ILE A 80 7.91 -1.11 12.99
N ASP A 81 8.05 -2.42 12.85
CA ASP A 81 7.99 -3.36 13.97
C ASP A 81 9.20 -3.22 14.89
N ARG A 82 9.01 -3.39 16.21
CA ARG A 82 10.15 -3.58 17.11
C ARG A 82 10.74 -4.95 16.81
N CYS A 83 12.05 -5.04 16.59
CA CYS A 83 12.69 -6.30 16.21
C CYS A 83 13.83 -6.67 17.18
N LEU A 84 13.69 -7.78 17.91
CA LEU A 84 14.76 -8.35 18.72
C LEU A 84 15.56 -9.39 17.93
N TYR A 85 16.88 -9.21 17.84
CA TYR A 85 17.79 -10.13 17.16
C TYR A 85 18.45 -11.11 18.15
N LEU A 86 18.04 -12.37 18.13
CA LEU A 86 18.52 -13.39 19.07
C LEU A 86 19.96 -13.85 18.79
N SER A 87 20.83 -13.77 19.79
CA SER A 87 22.19 -14.32 19.73
C SER A 87 22.20 -15.83 19.46
N SER A 88 23.35 -16.36 19.06
CA SER A 88 23.54 -17.81 18.86
C SER A 88 23.83 -18.57 20.16
N ARG A 89 23.66 -17.96 21.34
CA ARG A 89 23.95 -18.58 22.63
C ARG A 89 22.67 -19.19 23.20
N ASP A 90 22.78 -20.41 23.68
CA ASP A 90 21.68 -21.10 24.36
C ASP A 90 21.40 -20.45 25.72
N GLN A 91 20.12 -20.39 26.11
CA GLN A 91 19.65 -19.89 27.42
C GLN A 91 20.01 -18.42 27.75
N GLN A 92 20.01 -17.53 26.77
CA GLN A 92 20.12 -16.09 27.02
C GLN A 92 18.82 -15.53 27.64
N HIS A 93 18.95 -14.56 28.55
CA HIS A 93 17.85 -13.76 29.08
C HIS A 93 17.94 -12.33 28.52
N TYR A 94 16.96 -11.92 27.73
CA TYR A 94 16.87 -10.56 27.19
C TYR A 94 15.96 -9.71 28.06
N ILE A 95 16.46 -8.58 28.54
CA ILE A 95 15.73 -7.63 29.37
C ILE A 95 15.52 -6.36 28.54
N LEU A 96 14.32 -6.20 28.00
CA LEU A 96 13.93 -5.09 27.15
C LEU A 96 13.43 -3.94 28.03
N SER A 97 14.01 -2.75 27.83
CA SER A 97 13.62 -1.50 28.47
C SER A 97 13.14 -0.55 27.40
N ASP A 98 11.83 -0.53 27.20
CA ASP A 98 11.15 0.12 26.10
C ASP A 98 10.40 1.38 26.53
N CYS A 99 10.16 2.26 25.57
CA CYS A 99 9.26 3.41 25.70
C CYS A 99 8.19 3.36 24.61
N TRP A 100 6.99 3.84 24.92
CA TRP A 100 5.86 3.80 23.99
C TRP A 100 6.15 4.49 22.65
N LYS A 101 5.89 3.80 21.53
CA LYS A 101 6.05 4.38 20.18
C LYS A 101 4.87 5.28 19.81
N LEU A 102 5.14 6.57 19.77
CA LEU A 102 4.28 7.55 19.12
C LEU A 102 4.60 7.65 17.63
N LEU A 103 3.62 8.10 16.84
CA LEU A 103 3.82 8.50 15.46
C LEU A 103 4.87 9.64 15.43
N PRO A 104 6.05 9.44 14.83
CA PRO A 104 7.07 10.47 14.82
C PRO A 104 6.70 11.59 13.83
N GLU A 105 7.15 12.81 14.10
CA GLU A 105 6.90 13.98 13.22
C GLU A 105 7.42 13.75 11.79
N ASN A 106 8.49 12.97 11.66
CA ASN A 106 9.12 12.60 10.39
C ASN A 106 8.71 11.19 9.90
N ALA A 107 7.49 10.73 10.24
CA ALA A 107 6.96 9.41 9.87
C ALA A 107 7.10 9.06 8.37
N SER A 108 7.08 10.06 7.48
CA SER A 108 7.27 9.86 6.03
C SER A 108 8.60 9.20 5.68
N TYR A 109 9.67 9.44 6.45
CA TYR A 109 11.00 8.84 6.22
C TYR A 109 11.06 7.34 6.54
N PHE A 110 10.04 6.80 7.20
CA PHE A 110 9.92 5.36 7.45
C PHE A 110 9.23 4.62 6.30
N SER A 111 8.64 5.34 5.35
CA SER A 111 8.02 4.73 4.17
C SER A 111 9.06 4.03 3.27
N SER A 112 8.61 3.04 2.51
CA SER A 112 9.43 2.30 1.54
C SER A 112 10.13 3.21 0.53
N ALA A 113 9.54 4.36 0.19
CA ALA A 113 10.17 5.34 -0.70
C ALA A 113 11.54 5.80 -0.17
N PHE A 114 11.65 5.99 1.15
CA PHE A 114 12.88 6.40 1.79
C PHE A 114 13.73 5.21 2.20
N THR A 115 13.15 4.22 2.88
CA THR A 115 13.89 3.11 3.48
C THR A 115 14.37 2.09 2.46
N ASN A 116 13.64 1.90 1.35
CA ASN A 116 13.99 0.94 0.31
C ASN A 116 14.56 1.58 -0.97
N SER A 117 14.51 2.92 -1.12
CA SER A 117 15.05 3.61 -2.29
C SER A 117 15.91 4.84 -1.98
N PHE A 118 15.33 5.98 -1.58
CA PHE A 118 16.09 7.26 -1.52
C PHE A 118 17.26 7.26 -0.55
N LEU A 119 17.07 6.65 0.61
CA LEU A 119 18.02 6.61 1.71
C LEU A 119 18.49 5.18 2.01
N ALA A 120 18.05 4.21 1.19
CA ALA A 120 18.38 2.82 1.37
C ALA A 120 19.90 2.63 1.48
N PRO A 121 20.37 1.87 2.48
CA PRO A 121 21.78 1.60 2.63
C PRO A 121 22.26 0.74 1.45
N LYS A 122 23.42 1.10 0.89
CA LYS A 122 24.06 0.30 -0.18
C LYS A 122 24.45 -1.10 0.30
N GLN A 123 24.73 -1.22 1.58
CA GLN A 123 25.07 -2.47 2.25
C GLN A 123 24.52 -2.45 3.67
N MET A 124 23.87 -3.54 4.05
CA MET A 124 23.46 -3.79 5.43
C MET A 124 24.66 -4.32 6.22
N ASP A 125 24.86 -3.79 7.41
CA ASP A 125 25.90 -4.22 8.32
C ASP A 125 25.63 -5.64 8.82
N LYS A 126 26.69 -6.37 9.14
CA LYS A 126 26.59 -7.68 9.79
C LYS A 126 26.06 -7.52 11.21
N LYS A 127 25.49 -8.61 11.73
CA LYS A 127 25.00 -8.67 13.11
C LYS A 127 26.12 -8.27 14.09
N PRO A 128 25.85 -7.37 15.06
CA PRO A 128 26.79 -7.07 16.13
C PRO A 128 27.25 -8.33 16.87
N ARG A 129 28.47 -8.29 17.40
CA ARG A 129 29.02 -9.40 18.19
C ARG A 129 28.23 -9.55 19.49
N ALA A 130 27.77 -10.77 19.78
CA ALA A 130 27.07 -11.09 21.02
C ALA A 130 28.02 -11.38 22.20
N TYR A 131 27.67 -10.88 23.38
CA TYR A 131 28.42 -11.08 24.62
C TYR A 131 27.67 -11.94 25.64
N ALA A 132 28.40 -12.52 26.59
CA ALA A 132 27.79 -13.27 27.70
C ALA A 132 26.96 -12.35 28.60
N LYS A 133 27.46 -11.12 28.79
CA LYS A 133 26.80 -10.04 29.51
C LYS A 133 26.72 -8.85 28.56
N GLY A 134 25.55 -8.62 27.98
CA GLY A 134 25.36 -7.67 26.88
C GLY A 134 24.63 -6.40 27.31
N LEU A 135 24.99 -5.27 26.69
CA LEU A 135 24.17 -4.06 26.64
C LEU A 135 23.92 -3.71 25.17
N ILE A 136 22.68 -3.76 24.72
CA ILE A 136 22.27 -3.29 23.40
C ILE A 136 21.67 -1.90 23.53
N ILE A 137 22.19 -0.96 22.73
CA ILE A 137 21.62 0.38 22.58
C ILE A 137 21.03 0.47 21.17
N LYS A 138 19.74 0.81 21.08
CA LYS A 138 19.00 0.95 19.81
C LYS A 138 18.53 2.37 19.61
N THR A 139 18.44 2.78 18.34
CA THR A 139 17.81 4.05 17.96
C THR A 139 17.32 4.05 16.52
N TYR A 140 16.31 4.85 16.20
CA TYR A 140 15.88 5.09 14.82
C TYR A 140 16.51 6.37 14.27
N ALA A 141 17.03 6.29 13.05
CA ALA A 141 17.53 7.44 12.29
C ALA A 141 17.22 7.25 10.79
N PRO A 142 15.95 7.44 10.38
CA PRO A 142 15.48 7.14 9.02
C PRO A 142 15.93 8.16 7.97
N GLU A 143 16.37 9.35 8.40
CA GLU A 143 16.80 10.44 7.52
C GLU A 143 18.22 10.26 6.96
N LEU A 144 18.94 9.24 7.43
CA LEU A 144 20.34 9.03 7.06
C LEU A 144 20.46 8.26 5.75
N ASN A 145 21.13 8.87 4.78
CA ASN A 145 21.59 8.17 3.58
C ASN A 145 22.90 7.38 3.83
N SER A 146 23.31 6.59 2.84
CA SER A 146 24.50 5.74 2.89
C SER A 146 25.85 6.41 3.18
N ARG A 147 25.96 7.75 3.11
CA ARG A 147 27.17 8.49 3.51
C ARG A 147 27.34 8.52 5.03
N TYR A 148 26.24 8.53 5.76
CA TYR A 148 26.25 8.77 7.20
C TYR A 148 26.02 7.48 7.99
N ALA A 149 26.43 7.50 9.25
CA ALA A 149 26.14 6.47 10.24
C ALA A 149 25.79 7.12 11.57
N VAL A 150 25.03 6.39 12.39
CA VAL A 150 24.88 6.72 13.80
C VAL A 150 26.09 6.18 14.55
N GLY A 151 26.75 7.04 15.32
CA GLY A 151 27.76 6.66 16.30
C GLY A 151 27.30 6.93 17.73
N VAL A 152 27.96 6.30 18.69
CA VAL A 152 27.81 6.57 20.12
C VAL A 152 29.15 6.91 20.77
N ILE A 153 29.12 7.93 21.62
CA ILE A 153 30.23 8.37 22.48
C ILE A 153 29.70 8.59 23.89
N GLY A 154 30.52 8.36 24.92
CA GLY A 154 30.11 8.53 26.30
C GLY A 154 31.24 8.67 27.30
N ASN A 155 30.87 8.66 28.57
CA ASN A 155 31.69 9.01 29.74
C ASN A 155 32.76 7.98 30.16
N GLN A 156 33.05 6.97 29.36
CA GLN A 156 33.94 5.87 29.73
C GLN A 156 34.74 5.33 28.54
N LYS A 157 35.84 4.61 28.83
CA LYS A 157 36.79 4.09 27.81
C LYS A 157 36.12 3.24 26.73
N SER A 158 35.17 2.39 27.10
CA SER A 158 34.40 1.56 26.17
C SER A 158 33.55 2.37 25.18
N LEU A 159 33.24 3.62 25.54
CA LEU A 159 32.50 4.62 24.75
C LEU A 159 33.37 5.82 24.34
N GLY A 160 34.69 5.72 24.48
CA GLY A 160 35.63 6.74 24.02
C GLY A 160 35.92 7.91 24.96
N ASN A 161 35.40 7.95 26.20
CA ASN A 161 35.60 9.07 27.15
C ASN A 161 35.35 10.47 26.54
N TRP A 162 34.26 10.63 25.79
CA TRP A 162 33.95 11.86 25.05
C TRP A 162 34.99 12.27 23.98
N ASN A 163 35.98 11.42 23.67
CA ASN A 163 36.90 11.63 22.56
C ASN A 163 36.24 11.28 21.23
N THR A 164 36.12 12.28 20.35
CA THR A 164 35.51 12.19 19.03
C THR A 164 36.18 11.19 18.08
N GLU A 165 37.47 10.89 18.29
CA GLU A 165 38.22 9.91 17.51
C GLU A 165 37.92 8.46 17.90
N GLN A 166 37.25 8.23 19.05
CA GLN A 166 36.97 6.90 19.59
C GLN A 166 35.49 6.51 19.47
N VAL A 167 34.77 7.14 18.56
CA VAL A 167 33.36 6.85 18.26
C VAL A 167 33.11 5.36 18.01
N LYS A 168 32.02 4.84 18.55
CA LYS A 168 31.54 3.49 18.25
C LYS A 168 30.38 3.56 17.28
N LEU A 169 30.54 3.03 16.07
CA LEU A 169 29.48 3.05 15.07
C LEU A 169 28.42 1.99 15.37
N LEU A 170 27.16 2.37 15.23
CA LEU A 170 26.03 1.45 15.29
C LEU A 170 25.87 0.73 13.95
N SER A 171 25.39 -0.51 14.02
CA SER A 171 25.02 -1.36 12.88
C SER A 171 23.63 -1.00 12.37
N ASN A 172 23.48 -0.88 11.05
CA ASN A 172 22.18 -0.70 10.38
C ASN A 172 21.51 -2.01 9.95
N ILE A 173 21.73 -3.13 10.65
CA ILE A 173 21.18 -4.46 10.29
C ILE A 173 19.64 -4.50 10.15
N HIS A 174 18.94 -3.52 10.73
CA HIS A 174 17.50 -3.33 10.58
C HIS A 174 17.18 -1.87 10.23
N PHE A 175 17.89 -1.29 9.26
CA PHE A 175 17.63 0.09 8.83
C PHE A 175 16.12 0.34 8.61
N PRO A 176 15.55 1.42 9.16
CA PRO A 176 16.18 2.60 9.77
C PRO A 176 16.48 2.50 11.27
N GLU A 177 16.34 1.34 11.90
CA GLU A 177 16.87 1.05 13.23
C GLU A 177 18.39 0.81 13.16
N TRP A 178 19.10 1.43 14.10
CA TRP A 178 20.53 1.30 14.30
C TRP A 178 20.77 0.71 15.68
N GLN A 179 21.73 -0.20 15.81
CA GLN A 179 22.05 -0.82 17.09
C GLN A 179 23.53 -1.12 17.30
N ILE A 180 23.98 -1.09 18.55
CA ILE A 180 25.29 -1.59 18.95
C ILE A 180 25.14 -2.46 20.19
N GLU A 181 25.91 -3.55 20.24
CA GLU A 181 26.05 -4.37 21.44
C GLU A 181 27.42 -4.12 22.07
N LEU A 182 27.41 -3.86 23.38
CA LEU A 182 28.58 -3.60 24.21
C LEU A 182 28.75 -4.71 25.25
N ASN A 183 30.00 -5.05 25.56
CA ASN A 183 30.32 -6.00 26.61
C ASN A 183 30.12 -5.36 27.99
N ALA A 184 29.04 -5.71 28.68
CA ALA A 184 28.70 -5.12 29.97
C ALA A 184 29.72 -5.43 31.09
N ASN A 185 30.60 -6.42 30.92
CA ASN A 185 31.72 -6.64 31.85
C ASN A 185 32.79 -5.55 31.78
N GLN A 186 32.80 -4.74 30.71
CA GLN A 186 33.75 -3.65 30.50
C GLN A 186 33.11 -2.27 30.72
N LEU A 187 31.87 -2.23 31.23
CA LEU A 187 31.13 -0.99 31.45
C LEU A 187 31.07 -0.66 32.94
N THR A 188 31.20 0.62 33.26
CA THR A 188 30.90 1.17 34.57
C THR A 188 29.58 1.92 34.49
N PHE A 189 28.66 1.62 35.40
CA PHE A 189 27.37 2.30 35.50
C PHE A 189 27.41 3.36 36.62
N PRO A 190 26.68 4.49 36.48
CA PRO A 190 25.81 4.80 35.35
C PRO A 190 26.56 5.22 34.09
N ILE A 191 25.93 4.96 32.94
CA ILE A 191 26.46 5.33 31.64
C ILE A 191 25.81 6.64 31.21
N GLU A 192 26.64 7.61 30.83
CA GLU A 192 26.19 8.78 30.09
C GLU A 192 26.75 8.71 28.66
N TYR A 193 25.89 8.92 27.67
CA TYR A 193 26.27 8.87 26.27
C TYR A 193 25.45 9.80 25.41
N LYS A 194 25.90 10.02 24.17
CA LYS A 194 25.23 10.82 23.17
C LYS A 194 25.38 10.19 21.79
N PHE A 195 24.33 10.24 20.97
CA PHE A 195 24.44 9.87 19.56
C PHE A 195 25.13 10.97 18.75
N VAL A 196 25.93 10.55 17.77
CA VAL A 196 26.67 11.43 16.87
C VAL A 196 26.46 11.02 15.42
N LEU A 197 26.44 12.01 14.53
CA LEU A 197 26.39 11.82 13.09
C LEU A 197 27.82 11.64 12.58
N TYR A 198 28.13 10.45 12.09
CA TYR A 198 29.44 10.13 11.55
C TYR A 198 29.40 10.12 10.02
N ASP A 199 30.31 10.87 9.40
CA ASP A 199 30.50 10.87 7.95
C ASP A 199 31.50 9.77 7.58
N ARG A 200 31.03 8.76 6.84
CA ARG A 200 31.86 7.62 6.43
C ARG A 200 32.92 7.99 5.38
N ILE A 201 32.73 9.09 4.64
CA ILE A 201 33.67 9.55 3.62
C ILE A 201 34.80 10.35 4.27
N GLU A 202 34.45 11.28 5.14
CA GLU A 202 35.40 12.14 5.86
C GLU A 202 36.04 11.43 7.07
N ALA A 203 35.52 10.25 7.44
CA ALA A 203 35.91 9.47 8.60
C ALA A 203 35.92 10.27 9.91
N LYS A 204 34.92 11.13 10.12
CA LYS A 204 34.81 12.02 11.28
C LYS A 204 33.37 12.27 11.70
N ILE A 205 33.21 12.75 12.93
CA ILE A 205 31.94 13.25 13.42
C ILE A 205 31.66 14.61 12.79
N VAL A 206 30.45 14.77 12.27
CA VAL A 206 29.98 16.01 11.62
C VAL A 206 28.77 16.62 12.33
N GLY A 207 28.21 15.94 13.33
CA GLY A 207 27.10 16.45 14.12
C GLY A 207 26.88 15.66 15.40
N TRP A 208 26.23 16.30 16.36
CA TRP A 208 25.76 15.68 17.60
C TRP A 208 24.25 15.63 17.57
N GLU A 209 23.64 14.68 18.28
CA GLU A 209 22.19 14.73 18.44
C GLU A 209 21.75 15.99 19.21
N ASN A 210 20.52 16.44 18.97
CA ASN A 210 20.04 17.71 19.52
C ASN A 210 19.60 17.62 21.00
N SER A 211 19.53 16.43 21.60
CA SER A 211 19.10 16.21 22.98
C SER A 211 20.23 16.32 24.02
N HIS A 212 19.85 16.34 25.30
CA HIS A 212 20.76 16.16 26.43
C HIS A 212 21.45 14.78 26.39
N ASN A 213 22.50 14.60 27.21
CA ASN A 213 23.12 13.29 27.40
C ASN A 213 22.07 12.27 27.85
N ARG A 214 22.13 11.10 27.23
CA ARG A 214 21.30 9.95 27.59
C ARG A 214 21.94 9.22 28.76
N TYR A 215 21.12 8.69 29.65
CA TYR A 215 21.55 8.08 30.90
C TYR A 215 21.03 6.64 31.01
N ILE A 216 21.90 5.70 31.36
CA ILE A 216 21.52 4.32 31.67
C ILE A 216 21.95 4.01 33.11
N PRO A 217 20.99 3.81 34.04
CA PRO A 217 21.30 3.39 35.41
C PRO A 217 21.88 1.97 35.42
N ASN A 218 22.45 1.53 36.54
CA ASN A 218 22.96 0.16 36.65
C ASN A 218 21.81 -0.87 36.63
N PRO A 219 21.66 -1.69 35.57
CA PRO A 219 20.62 -2.72 35.50
C PRO A 219 20.90 -3.93 36.40
N LYS A 220 22.06 -4.00 37.07
CA LYS A 220 22.51 -5.12 37.92
C LYS A 220 22.49 -6.47 37.19
N LEU A 221 22.91 -6.46 35.92
CA LEU A 221 22.94 -7.64 35.06
C LEU A 221 23.75 -8.80 35.66
N LYS A 222 23.26 -10.02 35.46
CA LYS A 222 23.93 -11.30 35.74
C LYS A 222 24.56 -11.86 34.46
N ASN A 223 25.23 -13.02 34.57
CA ASN A 223 25.76 -13.71 33.40
C ASN A 223 24.62 -14.27 32.54
N ASN A 224 24.79 -14.30 31.21
CA ASN A 224 23.79 -14.66 30.21
C ASN A 224 22.58 -13.70 30.14
N GLU A 225 22.67 -12.52 30.75
CA GLU A 225 21.68 -11.45 30.59
C GLU A 225 22.16 -10.40 29.59
N THR A 226 21.25 -9.97 28.73
CA THR A 226 21.43 -8.83 27.82
C THR A 226 20.38 -7.77 28.14
N PHE A 227 20.82 -6.59 28.55
CA PHE A 227 19.93 -5.43 28.70
C PHE A 227 19.80 -4.71 27.37
N ILE A 228 18.58 -4.41 26.95
CA ILE A 228 18.30 -3.69 25.71
C ILE A 228 17.61 -2.39 26.07
N VAL A 229 18.22 -1.28 25.68
CA VAL A 229 17.61 0.05 25.77
C VAL A 229 17.06 0.40 24.39
N GLY A 230 15.73 0.42 24.28
CA GLY A 230 14.99 0.49 23.03
C GLY A 230 14.27 1.82 22.77
N ASP A 231 13.93 2.02 21.49
CA ASP A 231 12.89 2.94 20.99
C ASP A 231 13.06 4.45 21.17
N GLN A 232 14.33 4.88 21.17
CA GLN A 232 14.68 6.29 21.15
C GLN A 232 14.98 6.76 19.71
N TYR A 233 14.59 7.99 19.37
CA TYR A 233 14.94 8.62 18.10
C TYR A 233 16.25 9.42 18.24
N ALA A 234 17.21 9.20 17.34
CA ALA A 234 18.40 10.02 17.22
C ALA A 234 18.11 11.16 16.26
N THR A 235 17.97 12.37 16.79
CA THR A 235 17.62 13.56 16.00
C THR A 235 18.87 14.39 15.71
N PHE A 236 19.14 14.60 14.42
CA PHE A 236 20.24 15.42 13.94
C PHE A 236 19.68 16.64 13.23
N ASN A 237 20.38 17.77 13.26
CA ASN A 237 19.99 18.95 12.49
C ASN A 237 20.36 18.76 11.01
N LEU A 238 19.54 18.01 10.28
CA LEU A 238 19.68 17.73 8.85
C LEU A 238 18.78 18.65 8.03
N ALA A 239 19.24 19.01 6.84
CA ALA A 239 18.40 19.68 5.88
C ALA A 239 17.26 18.73 5.43
N PRO A 240 16.01 19.21 5.31
CA PRO A 240 14.91 18.39 4.80
C PRO A 240 15.23 17.82 3.41
N TRP A 241 14.86 16.57 3.18
CA TRP A 241 15.00 15.95 1.87
C TRP A 241 14.14 16.67 0.84
N ARG A 242 14.71 16.91 -0.35
CA ARG A 242 14.00 17.50 -1.49
C ARG A 242 14.24 16.64 -2.72
N GLY A 243 13.17 16.34 -3.43
CA GLY A 243 13.20 15.59 -4.69
C GLY A 243 12.26 16.19 -5.71
N THR A 244 12.54 15.89 -6.98
CA THR A 244 11.66 16.21 -8.11
C THR A 244 11.28 14.91 -8.82
N GLY A 245 10.15 14.93 -9.51
CA GLY A 245 9.65 13.79 -10.26
C GLY A 245 8.91 14.21 -11.52
N VAL A 246 8.65 13.22 -12.37
CA VAL A 246 7.80 13.35 -13.55
C VAL A 246 6.49 12.61 -13.32
N ALA A 247 5.37 13.20 -13.75
CA ALA A 247 4.10 12.51 -13.86
C ALA A 247 3.85 12.17 -15.33
N ILE A 248 3.70 10.89 -15.65
CA ILE A 248 3.55 10.43 -17.03
C ILE A 248 2.60 9.22 -17.11
N PRO A 249 1.55 9.26 -17.94
CA PRO A 249 0.71 8.09 -18.18
C PRO A 249 1.51 7.01 -18.91
N VAL A 250 1.46 5.76 -18.44
CA VAL A 250 2.19 4.65 -19.08
C VAL A 250 1.79 4.50 -20.54
N PHE A 251 0.50 4.59 -20.84
CA PHE A 251 -0.01 4.49 -22.21
C PHE A 251 0.53 5.57 -23.17
N SER A 252 1.04 6.69 -22.63
CA SER A 252 1.63 7.78 -23.43
C SER A 252 3.12 7.58 -23.72
N LEU A 253 3.79 6.62 -23.08
CA LEU A 253 5.17 6.28 -23.41
C LEU A 253 5.23 5.67 -24.81
N LYS A 254 6.33 5.91 -25.51
CA LYS A 254 6.57 5.34 -26.84
C LYS A 254 8.05 5.04 -27.00
N SER A 255 8.36 3.82 -27.40
CA SER A 255 9.71 3.41 -27.76
C SER A 255 9.71 2.65 -29.08
N GLU A 256 10.89 2.41 -29.64
CA GLU A 256 11.04 1.65 -30.89
C GLU A 256 10.50 0.22 -30.78
N SER A 257 10.44 -0.35 -29.57
CA SER A 257 10.00 -1.71 -29.30
C SER A 257 8.55 -1.82 -28.83
N SER A 258 7.90 -0.71 -28.45
CA SER A 258 6.50 -0.70 -28.02
C SER A 258 5.57 -1.27 -29.10
N TYR A 259 4.33 -1.63 -28.74
CA TYR A 259 3.30 -2.09 -29.68
C TYR A 259 2.20 -1.03 -29.82
N GLY A 260 2.57 0.20 -30.20
CA GLY A 260 1.65 1.35 -30.35
C GLY A 260 1.22 2.04 -29.06
N VAL A 261 1.56 1.47 -27.90
CA VAL A 261 1.25 1.98 -26.56
C VAL A 261 2.44 1.71 -25.65
N GLY A 262 2.67 2.58 -24.68
CA GLY A 262 3.66 2.34 -23.65
C GLY A 262 3.26 1.20 -22.72
N ASP A 263 4.24 0.41 -22.29
CA ASP A 263 4.04 -0.78 -21.45
C ASP A 263 5.05 -0.87 -20.29
N PHE A 264 4.99 -1.94 -19.51
CA PHE A 264 5.89 -2.10 -18.34
C PHE A 264 7.36 -2.31 -18.74
N GLY A 265 7.66 -2.67 -19.98
CA GLY A 265 9.02 -2.62 -20.50
C GLY A 265 9.53 -1.19 -20.67
N ASP A 266 8.66 -0.32 -21.18
CA ASP A 266 8.96 1.11 -21.34
C ASP A 266 9.15 1.84 -20.01
N LEU A 267 8.56 1.33 -18.91
CA LEU A 267 8.82 1.85 -17.56
C LEU A 267 10.31 1.82 -17.19
N LYS A 268 11.06 0.81 -17.62
CA LYS A 268 12.51 0.74 -17.37
C LYS A 268 13.26 1.83 -18.16
N LYS A 269 12.80 2.16 -19.36
CA LYS A 269 13.41 3.21 -20.20
C LYS A 269 13.17 4.60 -19.62
N ILE A 270 11.98 4.88 -19.09
CA ILE A 270 11.73 6.16 -18.41
C ILE A 270 12.50 6.25 -17.08
N VAL A 271 12.81 5.13 -16.42
CA VAL A 271 13.76 5.09 -15.28
C VAL A 271 15.16 5.53 -15.72
N ASP A 272 15.65 5.04 -16.87
CA ASP A 272 16.96 5.48 -17.40
C ASP A 272 16.97 6.99 -17.67
N TRP A 273 15.90 7.51 -18.28
CA TRP A 273 15.72 8.94 -18.51
C TRP A 273 15.65 9.74 -17.20
N ALA A 274 14.88 9.26 -16.22
CA ALA A 274 14.74 9.89 -14.91
C ALA A 274 16.10 9.96 -14.19
N LYS A 275 16.91 8.90 -14.30
CA LYS A 275 18.25 8.87 -13.72
C LYS A 275 19.16 9.94 -14.32
N VAL A 276 19.24 10.04 -15.64
CA VAL A 276 20.12 11.03 -16.30
C VAL A 276 19.65 12.47 -16.08
N THR A 277 18.34 12.68 -15.89
CA THR A 277 17.74 13.98 -15.55
C THR A 277 17.66 14.26 -14.05
N LYS A 278 18.20 13.36 -13.21
CA LYS A 278 18.23 13.46 -11.74
C LYS A 278 16.85 13.50 -11.07
N GLN A 279 15.82 13.02 -11.75
CA GLN A 279 14.50 12.80 -11.17
C GLN A 279 14.56 11.67 -10.14
N LYS A 280 13.69 11.75 -9.14
CA LYS A 280 13.60 10.79 -8.03
C LYS A 280 12.29 10.03 -8.02
N VAL A 281 11.24 10.61 -8.58
CA VAL A 281 9.90 10.02 -8.58
C VAL A 281 9.40 9.91 -10.01
N ILE A 282 8.84 8.77 -10.36
CA ILE A 282 8.03 8.60 -11.57
C ILE A 282 6.61 8.32 -11.10
N GLN A 283 5.72 9.29 -11.26
CA GLN A 283 4.31 9.10 -11.02
C GLN A 283 3.64 8.58 -12.30
N ILE A 284 2.85 7.52 -12.16
CA ILE A 284 2.03 7.00 -13.25
C ILE A 284 0.55 7.14 -12.91
N LEU A 285 -0.28 7.25 -13.96
CA LEU A 285 -1.73 7.19 -13.83
C LEU A 285 -2.20 5.76 -13.50
N PRO A 286 -3.49 5.56 -13.15
CA PRO A 286 -3.99 4.22 -12.89
C PRO A 286 -3.75 3.29 -14.08
N ILE A 287 -3.34 2.06 -13.77
CA ILE A 287 -2.96 1.01 -14.75
C ILE A 287 -3.93 -0.18 -14.72
N ASN A 288 -5.03 -0.02 -14.01
CA ASN A 288 -6.02 -1.06 -13.79
C ASN A 288 -6.78 -1.40 -15.07
N ASP A 289 -7.32 -2.61 -15.14
CA ASP A 289 -8.10 -3.07 -16.29
C ASP A 289 -9.40 -2.27 -16.41
N THR A 290 -9.62 -1.66 -17.58
CA THR A 290 -10.77 -0.80 -17.91
C THR A 290 -11.62 -1.38 -19.03
N ALA A 291 -11.37 -2.62 -19.47
CA ALA A 291 -12.05 -3.24 -20.60
C ALA A 291 -13.55 -3.53 -20.31
N ILE A 292 -14.41 -2.51 -20.38
CA ILE A 292 -15.86 -2.61 -20.18
C ILE A 292 -16.54 -2.95 -21.52
N THR A 293 -16.20 -2.19 -22.56
CA THR A 293 -16.86 -2.21 -23.87
C THR A 293 -15.98 -2.78 -24.99
N HIS A 294 -14.67 -2.90 -24.74
CA HIS A 294 -13.62 -3.18 -25.74
C HIS A 294 -13.52 -2.11 -26.84
N THR A 295 -13.97 -0.88 -26.55
CA THR A 295 -13.88 0.27 -27.46
C THR A 295 -12.95 1.35 -26.91
N TRP A 296 -12.67 2.37 -27.70
CA TRP A 296 -11.85 3.51 -27.26
C TRP A 296 -12.38 4.21 -25.99
N THR A 297 -13.66 4.07 -25.62
CA THR A 297 -14.21 4.66 -24.39
C THR A 297 -13.60 4.07 -23.12
N ASP A 298 -13.03 2.86 -23.22
CA ASP A 298 -12.32 2.20 -22.12
C ASP A 298 -10.93 2.80 -21.85
N SER A 299 -10.50 3.78 -22.65
CA SER A 299 -9.21 4.48 -22.46
C SER A 299 -9.15 5.31 -21.16
N TYR A 300 -10.28 5.56 -20.50
CA TYR A 300 -10.36 6.32 -19.26
C TYR A 300 -9.89 5.50 -18.04
N PRO A 301 -8.71 5.80 -17.45
CA PRO A 301 -8.07 4.92 -16.46
C PRO A 301 -8.77 4.90 -15.09
N TYR A 302 -9.75 5.77 -14.85
CA TYR A 302 -10.44 5.88 -13.56
C TYR A 302 -11.78 5.12 -13.52
N ASN A 303 -12.14 4.40 -14.59
CA ASN A 303 -13.36 3.56 -14.65
C ASN A 303 -12.97 2.08 -14.85
N SER A 304 -12.25 1.53 -13.86
CA SER A 304 -11.72 0.16 -13.93
C SER A 304 -12.77 -0.91 -13.62
N ILE A 305 -12.72 -2.03 -14.32
CA ILE A 305 -13.48 -3.25 -14.02
C ILE A 305 -12.89 -4.07 -12.88
N SER A 306 -11.68 -3.74 -12.43
CA SER A 306 -11.12 -4.20 -11.17
C SER A 306 -10.11 -3.22 -10.62
N ILE A 307 -10.13 -3.00 -9.30
CA ILE A 307 -9.11 -2.19 -8.60
C ILE A 307 -7.78 -2.93 -8.38
N TYR A 308 -7.75 -4.24 -8.65
CA TYR A 308 -6.59 -5.08 -8.44
C TYR A 308 -5.93 -5.52 -9.75
N ALA A 309 -6.73 -5.87 -10.75
CA ALA A 309 -6.22 -6.38 -12.02
C ALA A 309 -5.60 -5.27 -12.87
N PHE A 310 -4.49 -5.58 -13.53
CA PHE A 310 -3.81 -4.69 -14.46
C PHE A 310 -4.36 -4.83 -15.87
N HIS A 311 -4.41 -3.73 -16.62
CA HIS A 311 -4.89 -3.76 -17.99
C HIS A 311 -3.94 -4.60 -18.87
N PRO A 312 -4.46 -5.60 -19.63
CA PRO A 312 -3.64 -6.40 -20.55
C PRO A 312 -2.82 -5.61 -21.59
N MET A 313 -3.19 -4.35 -21.88
CA MET A 313 -2.44 -3.51 -22.80
C MET A 313 -1.02 -3.18 -22.32
N TYR A 314 -0.74 -3.28 -21.02
CA TYR A 314 0.57 -2.96 -20.45
C TYR A 314 1.57 -4.10 -20.46
N VAL A 315 1.22 -5.26 -21.04
CA VAL A 315 2.20 -6.33 -21.26
C VAL A 315 3.22 -5.91 -22.32
N ASP A 316 4.50 -5.95 -21.97
CA ASP A 316 5.60 -5.91 -22.94
C ASP A 316 5.76 -7.28 -23.60
N LEU A 317 5.34 -7.40 -24.85
CA LEU A 317 5.44 -8.64 -25.61
C LEU A 317 6.90 -9.02 -25.93
N ASN A 318 7.84 -8.08 -25.87
CA ASN A 318 9.25 -8.34 -26.19
C ASN A 318 9.98 -9.09 -25.06
N GLN A 319 9.45 -9.02 -23.83
CA GLN A 319 9.95 -9.78 -22.68
C GLN A 319 9.41 -11.22 -22.62
N LEU A 320 8.54 -11.60 -23.56
CA LEU A 320 7.94 -12.92 -23.64
C LEU A 320 8.70 -13.83 -24.62
N PRO A 321 8.63 -15.17 -24.46
CA PRO A 321 9.11 -16.09 -25.47
C PRO A 321 8.47 -15.80 -26.84
N GLU A 322 9.25 -15.94 -27.91
CA GLU A 322 8.70 -15.85 -29.27
C GLU A 322 7.69 -16.98 -29.52
N LEU A 323 6.68 -16.70 -30.34
CA LEU A 323 5.78 -17.73 -30.84
C LEU A 323 6.56 -18.72 -31.73
N LYS A 324 6.34 -20.03 -31.50
CA LYS A 324 6.94 -21.12 -32.28
C LYS A 324 6.53 -21.03 -33.76
N ASN A 325 5.31 -20.57 -34.04
CA ASN A 325 4.86 -20.30 -35.40
C ASN A 325 5.48 -19.00 -35.91
N LYS A 326 6.54 -19.11 -36.73
CA LYS A 326 7.28 -17.97 -37.28
C LYS A 326 6.43 -17.07 -38.19
N THR A 327 5.44 -17.60 -38.88
CA THR A 327 4.51 -16.79 -39.69
C THR A 327 3.66 -15.88 -38.81
N GLN A 328 3.12 -16.42 -37.72
CA GLN A 328 2.38 -15.61 -36.73
C GLN A 328 3.31 -14.59 -36.05
N GLN A 329 4.51 -15.01 -35.62
CA GLN A 329 5.49 -14.09 -35.02
C GLN A 329 5.82 -12.91 -35.94
N ASN A 330 6.04 -13.17 -37.23
CA ASN A 330 6.32 -12.12 -38.21
C ASN A 330 5.12 -11.20 -38.46
N LYS A 331 3.89 -11.73 -38.39
CA LYS A 331 2.66 -10.91 -38.46
C LYS A 331 2.61 -9.91 -37.29
N PHE A 332 2.88 -10.35 -36.06
CA PHE A 332 2.93 -9.46 -34.90
C PHE A 332 4.06 -8.44 -34.98
N LYS A 333 5.27 -8.82 -35.45
CA LYS A 333 6.37 -7.88 -35.69
C LYS A 333 6.05 -6.84 -36.75
N LYS A 334 5.30 -7.20 -37.81
CA LYS A 334 4.81 -6.23 -38.80
C LYS A 334 3.80 -5.28 -38.15
N LYS A 335 2.84 -5.82 -37.40
CA LYS A 335 1.80 -5.05 -36.71
C LYS A 335 2.38 -4.07 -35.69
N GLN A 336 3.41 -4.48 -34.96
CA GLN A 336 4.20 -3.65 -34.04
C GLN A 336 4.70 -2.37 -34.74
N LYS A 337 5.32 -2.51 -35.92
CA LYS A 337 5.79 -1.37 -36.72
C LYS A 337 4.66 -0.50 -37.27
N GLU A 338 3.52 -1.10 -37.63
CA GLU A 338 2.34 -0.36 -38.11
C GLU A 338 1.76 0.51 -36.98
N LEU A 339 1.51 -0.08 -35.82
CA LEU A 339 0.97 0.62 -34.65
C LEU A 339 1.92 1.71 -34.14
N ASN A 340 3.23 1.46 -34.11
CA ASN A 340 4.22 2.46 -33.70
C ASN A 340 4.33 3.67 -34.64
N LYS A 341 3.85 3.59 -35.88
CA LYS A 341 3.84 4.74 -36.80
C LYS A 341 2.69 5.70 -36.53
N LEU A 342 1.65 5.27 -35.81
CA LEU A 342 0.50 6.12 -35.50
C LEU A 342 0.89 7.26 -34.56
N LEU A 343 0.25 8.43 -34.74
CA LEU A 343 0.47 9.62 -33.91
C LEU A 343 -0.23 9.50 -32.55
N SER A 344 -1.39 8.86 -32.53
CA SER A 344 -2.19 8.57 -31.34
C SER A 344 -2.29 7.06 -31.12
N VAL A 345 -2.58 6.66 -29.88
CA VAL A 345 -2.80 5.26 -29.53
C VAL A 345 -4.12 4.79 -30.18
N ASP A 346 -4.05 3.72 -30.96
CA ASP A 346 -5.23 2.99 -31.44
C ASP A 346 -5.58 1.91 -30.41
N TYR A 347 -6.35 2.29 -29.39
CA TYR A 347 -6.62 1.45 -28.22
C TYR A 347 -7.23 0.09 -28.59
N GLU A 348 -8.18 0.07 -29.52
CA GLU A 348 -8.90 -1.15 -29.92
C GLU A 348 -7.95 -2.13 -30.60
N GLU A 349 -7.17 -1.66 -31.57
CA GLU A 349 -6.27 -2.54 -32.31
C GLU A 349 -5.05 -2.94 -31.47
N VAL A 350 -4.56 -2.08 -30.57
CA VAL A 350 -3.53 -2.43 -29.59
C VAL A 350 -4.01 -3.53 -28.65
N ASN A 351 -5.18 -3.34 -28.03
CA ASN A 351 -5.75 -4.31 -27.09
C ASN A 351 -5.97 -5.66 -27.75
N LYS A 352 -6.59 -5.66 -28.93
CA LYS A 352 -6.80 -6.86 -29.73
C LYS A 352 -5.48 -7.53 -30.11
N THR A 353 -4.51 -6.78 -30.61
CA THR A 353 -3.20 -7.31 -31.01
C THR A 353 -2.49 -7.98 -29.83
N LYS A 354 -2.43 -7.31 -28.67
CA LYS A 354 -1.77 -7.87 -27.48
C LYS A 354 -2.52 -9.08 -26.94
N LEU A 355 -3.85 -9.05 -26.87
CA LEU A 355 -4.66 -10.17 -26.39
C LEU A 355 -4.56 -11.39 -27.32
N ASP A 356 -4.56 -11.19 -28.63
CA ASP A 356 -4.38 -12.27 -29.62
C ASP A 356 -3.00 -12.93 -29.49
N TYR A 357 -1.94 -12.14 -29.28
CA TYR A 357 -0.61 -12.69 -28.99
C TYR A 357 -0.62 -13.52 -27.71
N LEU A 358 -1.23 -13.00 -26.63
CA LEU A 358 -1.29 -13.66 -25.33
C LEU A 358 -2.07 -14.98 -25.38
N LYS A 359 -3.16 -15.06 -26.15
CA LYS A 359 -3.91 -16.33 -26.38
C LYS A 359 -3.05 -17.41 -27.04
N LEU A 360 -2.27 -17.02 -28.06
CA LEU A 360 -1.36 -17.93 -28.75
C LEU A 360 -0.21 -18.36 -27.83
N LEU A 361 0.36 -17.42 -27.09
CA LEU A 361 1.42 -17.70 -26.12
C LEU A 361 0.90 -18.60 -24.99
N PHE A 362 -0.30 -18.38 -24.50
CA PHE A 362 -0.91 -19.23 -23.47
C PHE A 362 -1.09 -20.66 -23.96
N THR A 363 -1.50 -20.86 -25.21
CA THR A 363 -1.56 -22.19 -25.82
C THR A 363 -0.17 -22.86 -25.88
N GLN A 364 0.89 -22.06 -26.07
CA GLN A 364 2.26 -22.55 -26.18
C GLN A 364 2.93 -22.82 -24.83
N GLU A 365 2.80 -21.91 -23.86
CA GLU A 365 3.58 -21.86 -22.62
C GLU A 365 2.70 -21.98 -21.36
N GLY A 366 1.39 -21.84 -21.47
CA GLY A 366 0.46 -21.75 -20.34
C GLY A 366 0.61 -22.91 -19.37
N LYS A 367 0.59 -24.16 -19.86
CA LYS A 367 0.77 -25.36 -19.00
C LYS A 367 2.06 -25.29 -18.17
N LYS A 368 3.17 -24.86 -18.79
CA LYS A 368 4.48 -24.77 -18.12
C LYS A 368 4.47 -23.66 -17.06
N VAL A 369 3.90 -22.49 -17.39
CA VAL A 369 3.85 -21.36 -16.46
C VAL A 369 2.92 -21.64 -15.29
N LEU A 370 1.72 -22.19 -15.55
CA LEU A 370 0.73 -22.53 -14.51
C LEU A 370 1.23 -23.61 -13.52
N GLN A 371 2.24 -24.40 -13.91
CA GLN A 371 2.88 -25.40 -13.05
C GLN A 371 4.15 -24.88 -12.34
N SER A 372 4.58 -23.65 -12.63
CA SER A 372 5.79 -23.08 -12.02
C SER A 372 5.56 -22.69 -10.56
N LYS A 373 6.60 -22.82 -9.72
CA LYS A 373 6.52 -22.45 -8.30
C LYS A 373 6.16 -20.98 -8.09
N SER A 374 6.69 -20.09 -8.92
CA SER A 374 6.43 -18.65 -8.85
C SER A 374 4.97 -18.32 -9.17
N TYR A 375 4.41 -18.94 -10.21
CA TYR A 375 2.98 -18.79 -10.51
C TYR A 375 2.10 -19.34 -9.38
N LEU A 376 2.42 -20.52 -8.83
CA LEU A 376 1.63 -21.11 -7.75
C LEU A 376 1.64 -20.24 -6.48
N SER A 377 2.78 -19.63 -6.14
CA SER A 377 2.85 -18.65 -5.05
C SER A 377 1.99 -17.43 -5.37
N PHE A 378 2.19 -16.82 -6.54
CA PHE A 378 1.38 -15.67 -6.96
C PHE A 378 -0.11 -15.98 -6.93
N PHE A 379 -0.53 -17.14 -7.44
CA PHE A 379 -1.93 -17.53 -7.46
C PHE A 379 -2.46 -17.71 -6.03
N ASP A 380 -1.74 -18.38 -5.14
CA ASP A 380 -2.18 -18.58 -3.76
C ASP A 380 -2.32 -17.25 -3.00
N ASP A 381 -1.35 -16.34 -3.19
CA ASP A 381 -1.33 -15.01 -2.59
C ASP A 381 -2.45 -14.09 -3.13
N ASN A 382 -3.01 -14.38 -4.31
CA ASN A 382 -3.92 -13.48 -5.03
C ASN A 382 -5.30 -14.06 -5.38
N LYS A 383 -5.54 -15.35 -5.12
CA LYS A 383 -6.76 -16.06 -5.56
C LYS A 383 -8.07 -15.37 -5.16
N GLU A 384 -8.09 -14.68 -4.01
CA GLU A 384 -9.28 -14.02 -3.47
C GLU A 384 -9.88 -12.96 -4.43
N TRP A 385 -9.04 -12.20 -5.12
CA TRP A 385 -9.47 -11.22 -6.13
C TRP A 385 -9.28 -11.76 -7.55
N LEU A 386 -8.24 -12.57 -7.78
CA LEU A 386 -7.88 -13.05 -9.11
C LEU A 386 -8.93 -14.00 -9.68
N GLN A 387 -9.47 -14.91 -8.86
CA GLN A 387 -10.46 -15.86 -9.34
C GLN A 387 -11.76 -15.18 -9.78
N PRO A 388 -12.39 -14.31 -8.96
CA PRO A 388 -13.54 -13.52 -9.39
C PRO A 388 -13.25 -12.67 -10.64
N TYR A 389 -12.09 -12.02 -10.72
CA TYR A 389 -11.74 -11.18 -11.88
C TYR A 389 -11.65 -12.00 -13.18
N ALA A 390 -11.02 -13.19 -13.14
CA ALA A 390 -10.90 -14.05 -14.31
C ALA A 390 -12.26 -14.58 -14.79
N VAL A 391 -13.13 -14.98 -13.84
CA VAL A 391 -14.50 -15.41 -14.15
C VAL A 391 -15.32 -14.25 -14.70
N PHE A 392 -15.27 -13.08 -14.06
CA PHE A 392 -15.96 -11.87 -14.50
C PHE A 392 -15.54 -11.49 -15.93
N SER A 393 -14.24 -11.50 -16.22
CA SER A 393 -13.71 -11.15 -17.55
C SER A 393 -14.10 -12.15 -18.64
N HIS A 394 -14.21 -13.44 -18.28
CA HIS A 394 -14.76 -14.46 -19.17
C HIS A 394 -16.26 -14.24 -19.41
N LEU A 395 -17.06 -14.07 -18.36
CA LEU A 395 -18.51 -13.86 -18.44
C LEU A 395 -18.88 -12.58 -19.21
N ARG A 396 -18.16 -11.47 -18.98
CA ARG A 396 -18.30 -10.23 -19.76
C ARG A 396 -18.20 -10.50 -21.25
N ASN A 397 -17.21 -11.29 -21.67
CA ASN A 397 -17.00 -11.59 -23.08
C ASN A 397 -18.06 -12.56 -23.61
N THR A 398 -18.43 -13.57 -22.81
CA THR A 398 -19.46 -14.56 -23.17
C THR A 398 -20.83 -13.92 -23.36
N TYR A 399 -21.20 -12.95 -22.50
CA TYR A 399 -22.47 -12.25 -22.57
C TYR A 399 -22.42 -10.91 -23.34
N GLY A 400 -21.24 -10.48 -23.79
CA GLY A 400 -21.06 -9.26 -24.57
C GLY A 400 -21.29 -7.96 -23.80
N THR A 401 -21.36 -8.00 -22.46
CA THR A 401 -21.55 -6.82 -21.61
C THR A 401 -20.91 -7.01 -20.24
N ALA A 402 -20.31 -5.94 -19.70
CA ALA A 402 -19.82 -5.90 -18.32
C ALA A 402 -20.93 -5.63 -17.30
N ASP A 403 -22.11 -5.20 -17.76
CA ASP A 403 -23.26 -5.03 -16.89
C ASP A 403 -23.80 -6.40 -16.46
N PHE A 404 -23.28 -6.90 -15.35
CA PHE A 404 -23.57 -8.23 -14.83
C PHE A 404 -25.04 -8.43 -14.49
N ARG A 405 -25.81 -7.35 -14.26
CA ARG A 405 -27.25 -7.41 -14.02
C ARG A 405 -28.02 -7.91 -15.24
N ASN A 406 -27.46 -7.72 -16.44
CA ASN A 406 -28.04 -8.19 -17.70
C ASN A 406 -27.58 -9.62 -18.05
N TRP A 407 -26.77 -10.28 -17.21
CA TRP A 407 -26.34 -11.64 -17.47
C TRP A 407 -27.49 -12.64 -17.18
N PRO A 408 -27.79 -13.56 -18.11
CA PRO A 408 -28.87 -14.53 -17.92
C PRO A 408 -28.55 -15.55 -16.81
N LYS A 409 -27.27 -15.80 -16.53
CA LYS A 409 -26.78 -16.60 -15.39
C LYS A 409 -25.62 -15.85 -14.73
N TYR A 410 -25.40 -16.08 -13.43
CA TYR A 410 -24.32 -15.48 -12.65
C TYR A 410 -24.41 -13.96 -12.45
N ASN A 411 -25.59 -13.35 -12.65
CA ASN A 411 -25.81 -11.92 -12.38
C ASN A 411 -25.62 -11.53 -10.91
N LYS A 412 -25.64 -12.51 -10.00
CA LYS A 412 -25.25 -12.35 -8.61
C LYS A 412 -24.05 -13.24 -8.32
N TYR A 413 -23.06 -12.70 -7.61
CA TYR A 413 -21.88 -13.44 -7.22
C TYR A 413 -22.20 -14.53 -6.20
N GLU A 414 -21.68 -15.73 -6.42
CA GLU A 414 -21.64 -16.80 -5.43
C GLU A 414 -20.30 -17.54 -5.51
N GLU A 415 -19.73 -17.87 -4.36
CA GLU A 415 -18.41 -18.53 -4.28
C GLU A 415 -18.43 -19.94 -4.91
N THR A 416 -19.57 -20.62 -4.85
CA THR A 416 -19.80 -21.94 -5.47
C THR A 416 -19.61 -21.90 -6.99
N PHE A 417 -20.12 -20.88 -7.66
CA PHE A 417 -19.97 -20.73 -9.11
C PHE A 417 -18.51 -20.57 -9.53
N ILE A 418 -17.72 -19.82 -8.74
CA ILE A 418 -16.29 -19.66 -9.03
C ILE A 418 -15.60 -21.02 -9.09
N LYS A 419 -15.94 -21.97 -8.21
CA LYS A 419 -15.34 -23.32 -8.21
C LYS A 419 -15.62 -24.09 -9.50
N GLU A 420 -16.81 -23.91 -10.10
CA GLU A 420 -17.18 -24.56 -11.37
C GLU A 420 -16.29 -24.11 -12.54
N PHE A 421 -15.91 -22.84 -12.59
CA PHE A 421 -15.03 -22.30 -13.63
C PHE A 421 -13.58 -22.79 -13.50
N TYR A 422 -13.18 -23.19 -12.29
CA TYR A 422 -11.83 -23.68 -12.00
C TYR A 422 -11.71 -25.21 -12.03
N ASP A 423 -12.76 -25.92 -12.45
CA ASP A 423 -12.70 -27.35 -12.75
C ASP A 423 -11.93 -27.59 -14.06
N PRO A 424 -10.79 -28.33 -14.06
CA PRO A 424 -10.02 -28.60 -15.27
C PRO A 424 -10.78 -29.34 -16.38
N SER A 425 -11.92 -29.96 -16.08
CA SER A 425 -12.80 -30.61 -17.06
C SER A 425 -13.79 -29.64 -17.74
N SER A 426 -13.95 -28.43 -17.22
CA SER A 426 -14.84 -27.40 -17.77
C SER A 426 -14.23 -26.73 -19.00
N ASP A 427 -15.04 -26.51 -20.04
CA ASP A 427 -14.65 -25.75 -21.24
C ASP A 427 -14.20 -24.31 -20.90
N SER A 428 -14.72 -23.76 -19.79
CA SER A 428 -14.39 -22.40 -19.36
C SER A 428 -13.04 -22.31 -18.64
N TYR A 429 -12.47 -23.43 -18.18
CA TYR A 429 -11.21 -23.48 -17.43
C TYR A 429 -10.06 -22.82 -18.18
N LYS A 430 -9.98 -23.07 -19.48
CA LYS A 430 -8.94 -22.51 -20.35
C LYS A 430 -9.02 -20.99 -20.43
N GLU A 431 -10.23 -20.45 -20.53
CA GLU A 431 -10.47 -19.01 -20.65
C GLU A 431 -10.20 -18.27 -19.33
N VAL A 432 -10.63 -18.82 -18.19
CA VAL A 432 -10.31 -18.19 -16.89
C VAL A 432 -8.81 -18.31 -16.56
N SER A 433 -8.18 -19.43 -16.90
CA SER A 433 -6.74 -19.63 -16.71
C SER A 433 -5.89 -18.68 -17.56
N LEU A 434 -6.38 -18.27 -18.74
CA LEU A 434 -5.73 -17.25 -19.57
C LEU A 434 -5.65 -15.91 -18.83
N TYR A 435 -6.71 -15.46 -18.16
CA TYR A 435 -6.68 -14.21 -17.40
C TYR A 435 -5.73 -14.28 -16.21
N CYS A 436 -5.69 -15.42 -15.49
CA CYS A 436 -4.70 -15.65 -14.43
C CYS A 436 -3.27 -15.59 -14.95
N PHE A 437 -3.01 -16.21 -16.11
CA PHE A 437 -1.72 -16.17 -16.78
C PHE A 437 -1.31 -14.74 -17.17
N ILE A 438 -2.24 -13.96 -17.72
CA ILE A 438 -1.99 -12.56 -18.10
C ILE A 438 -1.65 -11.70 -16.88
N GLN A 439 -2.43 -11.82 -15.79
CA GLN A 439 -2.17 -11.06 -14.56
C GLN A 439 -0.84 -11.45 -13.91
N TYR A 440 -0.46 -12.73 -13.95
CA TYR A 440 0.86 -13.18 -13.50
C TYR A 440 2.00 -12.54 -14.32
N ILE A 441 1.87 -12.49 -15.65
CA ILE A 441 2.88 -11.82 -16.51
C ILE A 441 2.98 -10.33 -16.18
N LEU A 442 1.85 -9.65 -16.03
CA LEU A 442 1.81 -8.23 -15.68
C LEU A 442 2.46 -7.97 -14.31
N HIS A 443 2.17 -8.82 -13.33
CA HIS A 443 2.79 -8.79 -12.00
C HIS A 443 4.32 -8.87 -12.10
N GLU A 444 4.85 -9.90 -12.78
CA GLU A 444 6.30 -10.10 -12.94
C GLU A 444 6.96 -8.89 -13.63
N GLN A 445 6.34 -8.36 -14.69
CA GLN A 445 6.88 -7.22 -15.43
C GLN A 445 6.88 -5.93 -14.61
N LEU A 446 5.81 -5.66 -13.86
CA LEU A 446 5.71 -4.45 -13.03
C LEU A 446 6.65 -4.51 -11.82
N ILE A 447 6.73 -5.65 -11.13
CA ILE A 447 7.71 -5.87 -10.06
C ILE A 447 9.14 -5.72 -10.60
N SER A 448 9.42 -6.25 -11.79
CA SER A 448 10.72 -6.07 -12.44
C SER A 448 11.03 -4.60 -12.73
N ALA A 449 10.06 -3.82 -13.21
CA ALA A 449 10.23 -2.38 -13.45
C ALA A 449 10.44 -1.59 -12.14
N ARG A 450 9.68 -1.90 -11.09
CA ARG A 450 9.83 -1.30 -9.76
C ARG A 450 11.21 -1.58 -9.16
N ASN A 451 11.64 -2.84 -9.15
CA ASN A 451 12.95 -3.23 -8.62
C ASN A 451 14.09 -2.56 -9.41
N TYR A 452 13.91 -2.41 -10.73
CA TYR A 452 14.85 -1.64 -11.54
C TYR A 452 14.89 -0.17 -11.13
N ALA A 453 13.74 0.48 -10.93
CA ALA A 453 13.67 1.86 -10.44
C ALA A 453 14.41 2.03 -9.10
N HIS A 454 14.19 1.12 -8.16
CA HIS A 454 14.86 1.12 -6.85
C HIS A 454 16.37 0.99 -6.99
N SER A 455 16.85 0.12 -7.87
CA SER A 455 18.29 -0.02 -8.13
C SER A 455 18.94 1.26 -8.66
N GLN A 456 18.15 2.19 -9.22
CA GLN A 456 18.59 3.50 -9.70
C GLN A 456 18.31 4.64 -8.70
N GLY A 457 17.81 4.34 -7.50
CA GLY A 457 17.43 5.34 -6.49
C GLY A 457 16.23 6.20 -6.91
N ILE A 458 15.31 5.59 -7.67
CA ILE A 458 14.05 6.17 -8.15
C ILE A 458 12.91 5.35 -7.55
N VAL A 459 11.80 6.01 -7.24
CA VAL A 459 10.57 5.36 -6.74
C VAL A 459 9.44 5.48 -7.74
N LEU A 460 8.52 4.52 -7.71
CA LEU A 460 7.29 4.60 -8.48
C LEU A 460 6.17 5.12 -7.58
N LYS A 461 5.47 6.15 -8.04
CA LYS A 461 4.29 6.71 -7.38
C LYS A 461 3.05 6.33 -8.18
N GLY A 462 2.17 5.54 -7.57
CA GLY A 462 0.89 5.16 -8.15
C GLY A 462 -0.17 6.24 -8.03
N ASP A 463 -1.32 5.99 -8.63
CA ASP A 463 -2.51 6.82 -8.55
C ASP A 463 -3.72 5.91 -8.28
N ILE A 464 -4.46 6.19 -7.22
CA ILE A 464 -5.59 5.40 -6.74
C ILE A 464 -6.87 6.21 -7.01
N PRO A 465 -7.69 5.81 -7.99
CA PRO A 465 -9.02 6.39 -8.21
C PRO A 465 -9.88 6.27 -6.94
N ILE A 466 -10.67 7.30 -6.63
CA ILE A 466 -11.57 7.25 -5.47
C ILE A 466 -12.66 6.19 -5.61
N GLY A 467 -13.12 5.88 -6.83
CA GLY A 467 -14.24 4.98 -7.06
C GLY A 467 -13.88 3.69 -7.81
N ILE A 468 -14.91 2.90 -8.07
CA ILE A 468 -14.88 1.71 -8.93
C ILE A 468 -15.88 1.87 -10.07
N SER A 469 -15.72 1.14 -11.17
CA SER A 469 -16.84 1.06 -12.12
C SER A 469 -18.06 0.42 -11.44
N LYS A 470 -19.26 0.91 -11.77
CA LYS A 470 -20.51 0.25 -11.37
C LYS A 470 -20.64 -1.17 -11.96
N ASN A 471 -19.95 -1.40 -13.07
CA ASN A 471 -19.87 -2.67 -13.78
C ASN A 471 -18.51 -3.35 -13.52
N SER A 472 -17.98 -3.25 -12.29
CA SER A 472 -16.73 -3.90 -11.90
C SER A 472 -16.95 -5.24 -11.20
N VAL A 473 -15.88 -6.04 -11.10
CA VAL A 473 -15.87 -7.27 -10.31
C VAL A 473 -16.14 -6.99 -8.83
N GLU A 474 -15.68 -5.84 -8.30
CA GLU A 474 -15.94 -5.46 -6.90
C GLU A 474 -17.43 -5.12 -6.69
N ALA A 475 -18.07 -4.42 -7.63
CA ALA A 475 -19.50 -4.18 -7.59
C ALA A 475 -20.34 -5.48 -7.76
N TRP A 476 -19.79 -6.49 -8.44
CA TRP A 476 -20.44 -7.80 -8.59
C TRP A 476 -20.28 -8.68 -7.33
N LYS A 477 -19.09 -8.70 -6.74
CA LYS A 477 -18.71 -9.57 -5.61
C LYS A 477 -19.08 -8.99 -4.25
N GLU A 478 -18.91 -7.69 -4.08
CA GLU A 478 -18.93 -7.00 -2.78
C GLU A 478 -19.83 -5.75 -2.83
N ASP A 479 -20.97 -5.87 -3.51
CA ASP A 479 -21.94 -4.78 -3.73
C ASP A 479 -22.35 -4.06 -2.44
N TYR A 480 -22.42 -4.77 -1.33
CA TYR A 480 -22.78 -4.28 0.01
C TYR A 480 -21.85 -3.18 0.55
N TYR A 481 -20.63 -3.03 0.02
CA TYR A 481 -19.74 -1.91 0.33
C TYR A 481 -20.09 -0.61 -0.40
N PHE A 482 -21.09 -0.61 -1.28
CA PHE A 482 -21.38 0.49 -2.18
C PHE A 482 -22.87 0.85 -2.21
N HIS A 483 -23.16 2.15 -2.35
CA HIS A 483 -24.51 2.60 -2.68
C HIS A 483 -24.72 2.51 -4.20
N ILE A 484 -25.09 1.31 -4.68
CA ILE A 484 -25.31 1.03 -6.11
C ILE A 484 -26.47 1.86 -6.70
N ASN A 485 -27.33 2.46 -5.89
CA ASN A 485 -28.42 3.33 -6.35
C ASN A 485 -28.06 4.82 -6.34
N GLY A 486 -26.80 5.17 -6.06
CA GLY A 486 -26.26 6.52 -6.16
C GLY A 486 -25.11 6.61 -7.18
N GLN A 487 -24.74 7.84 -7.51
CA GLN A 487 -23.65 8.17 -8.42
C GLN A 487 -22.77 9.24 -7.80
N ALA A 488 -21.47 9.04 -7.73
CA ALA A 488 -20.54 10.04 -7.29
C ALA A 488 -20.36 11.13 -8.35
N GLY A 489 -20.09 12.34 -7.88
CA GLY A 489 -19.82 13.47 -8.74
C GLY A 489 -19.23 14.65 -8.00
N ALA A 490 -19.46 15.83 -8.55
CA ALA A 490 -19.15 17.10 -7.92
C ALA A 490 -20.34 18.06 -8.04
N PRO A 491 -20.58 18.90 -7.02
CA PRO A 491 -21.60 19.94 -7.09
C PRO A 491 -21.25 20.98 -8.16
N PRO A 492 -22.21 21.82 -8.57
CA PRO A 492 -21.92 23.02 -9.32
C PRO A 492 -20.87 23.89 -8.63
N ASP A 493 -19.97 24.47 -9.42
CA ASP A 493 -18.98 25.42 -8.95
C ASP A 493 -18.80 26.57 -9.95
N ALA A 494 -17.86 27.47 -9.68
CA ALA A 494 -17.59 28.63 -10.53
C ALA A 494 -17.11 28.26 -11.94
N PHE A 495 -16.64 27.03 -12.16
CA PHE A 495 -16.11 26.53 -13.43
C PHE A 495 -17.09 25.59 -14.16
N SER A 496 -17.96 24.89 -13.43
CA SER A 496 -19.01 24.02 -13.98
C SER A 496 -20.37 24.29 -13.35
N LYS A 497 -21.23 25.00 -14.09
CA LYS A 497 -22.61 25.31 -13.66
C LYS A 497 -23.49 24.08 -13.43
N ASN A 498 -23.22 22.98 -14.13
CA ASN A 498 -24.00 21.75 -14.03
C ASN A 498 -23.40 20.75 -13.04
N GLY A 499 -22.29 21.10 -12.38
CA GLY A 499 -21.48 20.15 -11.62
C GLY A 499 -20.89 19.07 -12.54
N GLN A 500 -20.58 17.91 -11.97
CA GLN A 500 -20.07 16.76 -12.71
C GLN A 500 -20.76 15.50 -12.19
N ASN A 501 -21.17 14.61 -13.09
CA ASN A 501 -21.57 13.26 -12.75
C ASN A 501 -20.48 12.30 -13.25
N TRP A 502 -19.83 11.59 -12.33
CA TRP A 502 -18.76 10.65 -12.67
C TRP A 502 -19.27 9.22 -12.85
N GLY A 503 -20.51 8.93 -12.43
CA GLY A 503 -21.22 7.68 -12.73
C GLY A 503 -20.82 6.44 -11.92
N PHE A 504 -19.84 6.54 -11.02
CA PHE A 504 -19.46 5.43 -10.13
C PHE A 504 -20.23 5.46 -8.80
N PRO A 505 -20.46 4.32 -8.13
CA PRO A 505 -21.19 4.31 -6.85
C PRO A 505 -20.38 4.97 -5.72
N THR A 506 -21.08 5.45 -4.69
CA THR A 506 -20.45 5.92 -3.44
C THR A 506 -20.24 4.77 -2.46
N TYR A 507 -19.42 4.98 -1.43
CA TYR A 507 -19.13 3.98 -0.42
C TYR A 507 -20.21 3.92 0.67
N ASN A 508 -20.50 2.70 1.12
CA ASN A 508 -21.24 2.46 2.34
C ASN A 508 -20.26 2.40 3.53
N TRP A 509 -19.90 3.58 4.05
CA TRP A 509 -18.92 3.71 5.13
C TRP A 509 -19.36 3.00 6.42
N ASP A 510 -20.66 2.96 6.72
CA ASP A 510 -21.21 2.27 7.90
C ASP A 510 -20.99 0.75 7.83
N VAL A 511 -21.04 0.16 6.62
CA VAL A 511 -20.75 -1.27 6.43
C VAL A 511 -19.25 -1.53 6.50
N MET A 512 -18.43 -0.65 5.91
CA MET A 512 -16.96 -0.77 6.00
C MET A 512 -16.45 -0.62 7.43
N GLU A 513 -17.00 0.30 8.22
CA GLU A 513 -16.58 0.50 9.61
C GLU A 513 -16.75 -0.77 10.46
N LYS A 514 -17.85 -1.51 10.26
CA LYS A 514 -18.18 -2.73 11.01
C LYS A 514 -17.13 -3.84 10.91
N ASP A 515 -16.34 -3.87 9.84
CA ASP A 515 -15.27 -4.86 9.67
C ASP A 515 -13.85 -4.29 9.81
N GLY A 516 -13.72 -3.01 10.16
CA GLY A 516 -12.44 -2.33 10.27
C GLY A 516 -11.86 -1.89 8.92
N TYR A 517 -12.74 -1.52 7.98
CA TYR A 517 -12.39 -1.00 6.65
C TYR A 517 -11.58 -1.99 5.81
N LYS A 518 -11.87 -3.29 5.90
CA LYS A 518 -11.09 -4.36 5.24
C LYS A 518 -10.90 -4.12 3.76
N TRP A 519 -11.93 -3.62 3.07
CA TRP A 519 -11.86 -3.35 1.63
C TRP A 519 -10.75 -2.34 1.28
N TRP A 520 -10.68 -1.21 1.98
CA TRP A 520 -9.64 -0.20 1.77
C TRP A 520 -8.26 -0.68 2.22
N VAL A 521 -8.18 -1.40 3.33
CA VAL A 521 -6.92 -1.98 3.81
C VAL A 521 -6.34 -2.95 2.76
N LYS A 522 -7.15 -3.87 2.23
CA LYS A 522 -6.74 -4.80 1.16
C LYS A 522 -6.29 -4.06 -0.09
N ARG A 523 -7.02 -3.01 -0.50
CA ARG A 523 -6.66 -2.17 -1.64
C ARG A 523 -5.29 -1.52 -1.47
N PHE A 524 -5.00 -0.91 -0.31
CA PHE A 524 -3.71 -0.29 -0.05
C PHE A 524 -2.59 -1.33 0.03
N GLN A 525 -2.82 -2.47 0.69
CA GLN A 525 -1.86 -3.57 0.77
C GLN A 525 -1.47 -4.09 -0.62
N LYS A 526 -2.47 -4.33 -1.49
CA LYS A 526 -2.20 -4.82 -2.84
C LYS A 526 -1.38 -3.83 -3.65
N MET A 527 -1.71 -2.55 -3.57
CA MET A 527 -0.97 -1.52 -4.30
C MET A 527 0.46 -1.36 -3.77
N ALA A 528 0.68 -1.51 -2.45
CA ALA A 528 1.99 -1.43 -1.79
C ALA A 528 3.05 -2.41 -2.32
N GLU A 529 2.62 -3.49 -2.98
CA GLU A 529 3.52 -4.40 -3.69
C GLU A 529 4.24 -3.72 -4.88
N TYR A 530 3.60 -2.73 -5.52
CA TYR A 530 4.03 -2.17 -6.80
C TYR A 530 4.51 -0.72 -6.72
N PHE A 531 4.06 0.05 -5.73
CA PHE A 531 4.40 1.46 -5.60
C PHE A 531 4.86 1.83 -4.20
N ASP A 532 5.67 2.89 -4.14
CA ASP A 532 6.27 3.37 -2.89
C ASP A 532 5.53 4.57 -2.30
N ALA A 533 4.70 5.21 -3.12
CA ALA A 533 3.83 6.32 -2.76
C ALA A 533 2.59 6.32 -3.65
N TYR A 534 1.54 7.01 -3.20
CA TYR A 534 0.29 7.13 -3.94
C TYR A 534 -0.18 8.56 -4.00
N ARG A 535 -0.76 8.93 -5.14
CA ARG A 535 -1.82 9.94 -5.15
C ARG A 535 -3.14 9.20 -4.86
N ILE A 536 -3.89 9.68 -3.88
CA ILE A 536 -5.29 9.29 -3.72
C ILE A 536 -6.11 10.36 -4.43
N ASP A 537 -6.76 9.98 -5.51
CA ASP A 537 -7.63 10.89 -6.23
C ASP A 537 -8.83 11.27 -5.35
N HIS A 538 -9.28 12.52 -5.46
CA HIS A 538 -10.40 13.06 -4.69
C HIS A 538 -10.39 12.69 -3.19
N ILE A 539 -9.27 12.94 -2.49
CA ILE A 539 -9.09 12.60 -1.06
C ILE A 539 -10.23 13.11 -0.15
N LEU A 540 -10.91 14.18 -0.55
CA LEU A 540 -12.09 14.71 0.15
C LEU A 540 -13.23 13.70 0.26
N GLY A 541 -13.31 12.71 -0.64
CA GLY A 541 -14.31 11.63 -0.61
C GLY A 541 -14.24 10.76 0.64
N PHE A 542 -13.12 10.74 1.37
CA PHE A 542 -12.99 10.10 2.69
C PHE A 542 -13.66 10.90 3.81
N PHE A 543 -13.86 12.20 3.61
CA PHE A 543 -14.60 13.05 4.53
C PHE A 543 -16.08 13.11 4.12
N ARG A 544 -16.36 13.43 2.85
CA ARG A 544 -17.69 13.40 2.24
C ARG A 544 -17.58 13.40 0.72
N ILE A 545 -18.49 12.70 0.05
CA ILE A 545 -18.58 12.67 -1.41
C ILE A 545 -19.90 13.24 -1.88
N TRP A 546 -19.94 13.87 -3.06
CA TRP A 546 -21.18 14.34 -3.65
C TRP A 546 -21.90 13.17 -4.34
N GLU A 547 -23.04 12.77 -3.78
CA GLU A 547 -23.86 11.65 -4.24
C GLU A 547 -25.09 12.16 -5.00
N ILE A 548 -25.26 11.67 -6.22
CA ILE A 548 -26.26 12.09 -7.20
C ILE A 548 -27.23 10.91 -7.44
N PRO A 549 -28.55 11.16 -7.44
CA PRO A 549 -29.56 10.14 -7.79
C PRO A 549 -29.33 9.52 -9.17
N MET A 550 -29.67 8.24 -9.34
CA MET A 550 -29.44 7.51 -10.60
C MET A 550 -30.14 8.07 -11.83
N ASN A 551 -31.28 8.71 -11.65
CA ASN A 551 -32.05 9.33 -12.73
C ASN A 551 -31.50 10.70 -13.15
N ALA A 552 -30.55 11.27 -12.42
CA ALA A 552 -29.97 12.57 -12.73
C ALA A 552 -28.76 12.45 -13.66
N VAL A 553 -28.77 13.27 -14.72
CA VAL A 553 -27.68 13.35 -15.71
C VAL A 553 -26.55 14.28 -15.23
N HIS A 554 -26.90 15.34 -14.51
CA HIS A 554 -25.99 16.37 -14.03
C HIS A 554 -25.77 16.29 -12.51
N GLY A 555 -24.72 16.97 -12.03
CA GLY A 555 -24.40 17.04 -10.60
C GLY A 555 -25.33 17.94 -9.77
N LEU A 556 -26.31 18.59 -10.39
CA LEU A 556 -27.21 19.56 -9.75
C LEU A 556 -28.04 18.98 -8.60
N LEU A 557 -28.53 17.75 -8.77
CA LEU A 557 -29.47 17.12 -7.83
C LEU A 557 -28.77 16.21 -6.79
N GLY A 558 -27.46 16.38 -6.62
CA GLY A 558 -26.74 15.61 -5.61
C GLY A 558 -26.79 16.23 -4.22
N GLN A 559 -26.14 15.55 -3.28
CA GLN A 559 -25.94 15.99 -1.91
C GLN A 559 -24.60 15.46 -1.38
N PHE A 560 -24.04 16.08 -0.33
CA PHE A 560 -22.89 15.48 0.33
C PHE A 560 -23.31 14.22 1.11
N SER A 561 -22.46 13.19 1.10
CA SER A 561 -22.64 11.92 1.79
C SER A 561 -21.34 11.59 2.53
N PRO A 562 -21.32 11.66 3.88
CA PRO A 562 -22.42 12.09 4.75
C PRO A 562 -22.73 13.59 4.63
N ALA A 563 -23.97 13.96 4.93
CA ALA A 563 -24.41 15.34 5.15
C ALA A 563 -25.08 15.47 6.51
N LEU A 564 -24.92 16.63 7.13
CA LEU A 564 -25.75 17.02 8.28
C LEU A 564 -27.05 17.58 7.72
N PRO A 565 -28.21 16.94 7.97
CA PRO A 565 -29.48 17.49 7.56
C PRO A 565 -29.76 18.78 8.34
N MET A 566 -30.45 19.73 7.70
CA MET A 566 -30.98 20.90 8.40
C MET A 566 -32.43 20.63 8.80
N SER A 567 -32.81 21.02 10.01
CA SER A 567 -34.21 21.02 10.44
C SER A 567 -34.99 22.10 9.67
N ARG A 568 -36.33 21.94 9.64
CA ARG A 568 -37.23 22.96 9.09
C ARG A 568 -36.96 24.32 9.73
N GLU A 569 -36.86 24.34 11.05
CA GLU A 569 -36.66 25.53 11.86
C GLU A 569 -35.31 26.20 11.55
N GLU A 570 -34.25 25.41 11.32
CA GLU A 570 -32.96 25.93 10.89
C GLU A 570 -33.08 26.63 9.53
N ILE A 571 -33.69 25.98 8.54
CA ILE A 571 -33.88 26.56 7.19
C ILE A 571 -34.70 27.85 7.27
N GLU A 572 -35.79 27.85 8.04
CA GLU A 572 -36.65 29.01 8.24
C GLU A 572 -35.91 30.14 8.97
N SER A 573 -35.03 29.82 9.91
CA SER A 573 -34.20 30.82 10.62
C SER A 573 -33.24 31.59 9.71
N TYR A 574 -32.83 30.99 8.58
CA TYR A 574 -32.06 31.65 7.54
C TYR A 574 -32.91 32.51 6.59
N GLY A 575 -34.22 32.61 6.83
CA GLY A 575 -35.15 33.43 6.05
C GLY A 575 -35.74 32.72 4.83
N LEU A 576 -35.63 31.39 4.74
CA LEU A 576 -36.26 30.58 3.70
C LEU A 576 -37.48 29.84 4.26
N PRO A 577 -38.73 30.27 4.00
CA PRO A 577 -39.93 29.56 4.44
C PRO A 577 -39.95 28.14 3.88
N PHE A 578 -40.03 27.11 4.73
CA PHE A 578 -39.90 25.74 4.27
C PHE A 578 -41.19 25.25 3.62
N LYS A 579 -41.21 25.15 2.29
CA LYS A 579 -42.34 24.63 1.51
C LYS A 579 -42.06 23.19 1.09
N GLU A 580 -42.43 22.26 1.97
CA GLU A 580 -42.11 20.83 1.84
C GLU A 580 -42.46 20.22 0.47
N GLU A 581 -43.70 20.40 0.00
CA GLU A 581 -44.14 19.88 -1.30
C GLU A 581 -43.29 20.46 -2.45
N PHE A 582 -43.06 21.78 -2.44
CA PHE A 582 -42.29 22.46 -3.48
C PHE A 582 -40.79 22.09 -3.47
N TYR A 583 -40.22 21.76 -2.31
CA TYR A 583 -38.80 21.42 -2.18
C TYR A 583 -38.51 19.93 -2.31
N THR A 584 -39.48 19.05 -2.06
CA THR A 584 -39.29 17.59 -2.11
C THR A 584 -39.91 16.92 -3.34
N THR A 585 -40.70 17.64 -4.13
CA THR A 585 -41.27 17.14 -5.38
C THR A 585 -40.72 17.88 -6.61
N PRO A 586 -40.41 17.18 -7.72
CA PRO A 586 -39.99 17.83 -8.96
C PRO A 586 -41.05 18.81 -9.49
N PHE A 587 -40.70 20.09 -9.59
CA PHE A 587 -41.59 21.14 -10.09
C PHE A 587 -41.53 21.26 -11.62
N ILE A 588 -42.05 20.24 -12.32
CA ILE A 588 -42.05 20.19 -13.80
C ILE A 588 -43.40 20.68 -14.33
N HIS A 589 -43.44 21.92 -14.82
CA HIS A 589 -44.59 22.43 -15.57
C HIS A 589 -44.51 22.12 -17.06
N GLU A 590 -45.68 21.90 -17.68
CA GLU A 590 -45.82 21.55 -19.09
C GLU A 590 -45.17 22.57 -20.04
N TYR A 591 -45.24 23.86 -19.72
CA TYR A 591 -44.61 24.91 -20.53
C TYR A 591 -43.07 24.81 -20.55
N PHE A 592 -42.43 24.23 -19.53
CA PHE A 592 -40.98 23.98 -19.57
C PHE A 592 -40.63 22.91 -20.59
N LEU A 593 -41.49 21.88 -20.72
CA LEU A 593 -41.29 20.81 -21.69
C LEU A 593 -41.41 21.37 -23.11
N GLU A 594 -42.37 22.25 -23.38
CA GLU A 594 -42.50 22.94 -24.67
C GLU A 594 -41.28 23.82 -24.99
N GLN A 595 -40.75 24.55 -24.01
CA GLN A 595 -39.56 25.38 -24.21
C GLN A 595 -38.29 24.57 -24.50
N LEU A 596 -38.11 23.43 -23.81
CA LEU A 596 -36.90 22.61 -23.92
C LEU A 596 -36.92 21.69 -25.13
N PHE A 597 -38.08 21.08 -25.42
CA PHE A 597 -38.20 20.01 -26.42
C PHE A 597 -38.98 20.45 -27.67
N GLY A 598 -39.64 21.61 -27.64
CA GLY A 598 -40.34 22.19 -28.79
C GLY A 598 -41.31 21.19 -29.44
N PRO A 599 -41.16 20.89 -30.75
CA PRO A 599 -42.05 19.96 -31.44
C PRO A 599 -42.00 18.52 -30.91
N TYR A 600 -40.94 18.14 -30.17
CA TYR A 600 -40.77 16.80 -29.60
C TYR A 600 -41.41 16.67 -28.21
N VAL A 601 -42.12 17.68 -27.71
CA VAL A 601 -42.68 17.69 -26.34
C VAL A 601 -43.57 16.48 -26.04
N ASN A 602 -44.35 16.01 -27.02
CA ASN A 602 -45.24 14.86 -26.82
C ASN A 602 -44.46 13.54 -26.76
N GLU A 603 -43.32 13.43 -27.44
CA GLU A 603 -42.45 12.24 -27.39
C GLU A 603 -41.73 12.10 -26.04
N VAL A 604 -41.61 13.18 -25.27
CA VAL A 604 -40.96 13.21 -23.94
C VAL A 604 -41.96 13.05 -22.79
N LYS A 605 -43.26 13.24 -23.07
CA LYS A 605 -44.35 13.03 -22.08
C LYS A 605 -44.73 11.57 -21.92
N ASP A 606 -44.61 10.78 -22.99
CA ASP A 606 -44.85 9.33 -23.03
C ASP A 606 -43.66 8.54 -22.43
#